data_AF-A0A2V2SEW3-F1
#
_entry.id   AF-A0A2V2SEW3-F1
#
_cell.length_a   1.000
_cell.length_b   1.000
_cell.length_c   1.000
_cell.angle_alpha   90.00
_cell.angle_beta   90.00
_cell.angle_gamma   90.00
#
_symmetry.space_group_name_H-M   'P 1'
#
loop_
_entity.id
_entity.type
_entity.pdbx_description
1 polymer ?
#
loop_
_entity_poly.entity_id
_entity_poly.type
_entity_poly.pdbx_seq_one_letter_code
_entity_poly.pdbx_strand_id
1 'polypeptide(L)'
;MTMDLKELEIKALFVLGEDISNATDEDLIAIYRLVDKETKAASEAFGQTLMPFVKLMAFVQSELHKRLNERKATNTRTDAGLAYLHHAESITVVDRAAWFKFVHDNWEKAQAYLTAAISKDAVLADLRAQKKPDNVPDDQWAPTLPPGLKSEVFESVRIRKS
;
A
#
# COMPACT_ATOMS: atom_id res chain seq x y z
N MET A 1 -42.47 -10.23 -11.32
CA MET A 1 -42.77 -9.86 -9.92
C MET A 1 -41.81 -8.76 -9.53
N THR A 2 -42.23 -7.52 -9.71
CA THR A 2 -41.51 -6.32 -9.30
C THR A 2 -41.81 -6.11 -7.82
N MET A 3 -40.82 -6.24 -6.94
CA MET A 3 -40.97 -5.83 -5.54
C MET A 3 -41.27 -4.33 -5.52
N ASP A 4 -42.34 -3.97 -4.83
CA ASP A 4 -42.84 -2.60 -4.70
C ASP A 4 -41.83 -1.77 -3.88
N LEU A 5 -41.59 -0.52 -4.28
CA LEU A 5 -40.77 0.44 -3.52
C LEU A 5 -41.26 0.58 -2.07
N LYS A 6 -42.55 0.35 -1.81
CA LYS A 6 -43.12 0.32 -0.46
C LYS A 6 -42.71 -0.89 0.38
N GLU A 7 -42.41 -2.05 -0.22
CA GLU A 7 -41.89 -3.22 0.53
C GLU A 7 -40.42 -3.03 0.93
N LEU A 8 -39.65 -2.28 0.15
CA LEU A 8 -38.27 -1.91 0.44
C LEU A 8 -38.17 -0.88 1.59
N GLU A 9 -39.08 0.09 1.65
CA GLU A 9 -39.18 1.03 2.78
C GLU A 9 -39.65 0.34 4.08
N ILE A 10 -40.56 -0.66 3.99
CA ILE A 10 -41.06 -1.41 5.15
C ILE A 10 -39.98 -2.33 5.76
N LYS A 11 -39.08 -2.94 4.95
CA LYS A 11 -37.90 -3.66 5.47
C LYS A 11 -36.81 -2.73 6.01
N ALA A 12 -36.64 -1.55 5.41
CA ALA A 12 -35.71 -0.54 5.90
C ALA A 12 -36.12 0.06 7.25
N LEU A 13 -37.42 0.10 7.57
CA LEU A 13 -37.92 0.57 8.87
C LEU A 13 -37.83 -0.49 10.00
N PHE A 14 -37.84 -1.79 9.69
CA PHE A 14 -37.81 -2.86 10.71
C PHE A 14 -36.40 -3.09 11.31
N VAL A 15 -35.34 -2.88 10.52
CA VAL A 15 -33.93 -3.11 10.94
C VAL A 15 -33.39 -1.98 11.83
N LEU A 16 -34.06 -0.83 11.92
CA LEU A 16 -33.65 0.31 12.75
C LEU A 16 -34.40 0.40 14.09
N GLY A 17 -35.28 -0.56 14.41
CA GLY A 17 -36.15 -0.45 15.58
C GLY A 17 -36.56 -1.74 16.32
N GLU A 18 -36.34 -2.95 15.78
CA GLU A 18 -36.64 -4.20 16.50
C GLU A 18 -35.40 -5.01 16.88
N ASP A 19 -35.54 -5.74 17.99
CA ASP A 19 -34.51 -6.56 18.61
C ASP A 19 -34.10 -7.72 17.69
N ILE A 20 -33.02 -7.50 16.92
CA ILE A 20 -32.35 -8.48 16.04
C ILE A 20 -32.14 -9.85 16.73
N SER A 21 -32.13 -9.87 18.07
CA SER A 21 -31.97 -11.08 18.89
C SER A 21 -33.04 -12.16 18.67
N ASN A 22 -34.20 -11.82 18.07
CA ASN A 22 -35.28 -12.77 17.79
C ASN A 22 -35.43 -13.12 16.29
N ALA A 23 -34.56 -12.61 15.42
CA ALA A 23 -34.61 -12.91 13.99
C ALA A 23 -34.20 -14.36 13.70
N THR A 24 -34.79 -14.97 12.67
CA THR A 24 -34.36 -16.30 12.23
C THR A 24 -33.03 -16.23 11.48
N ASP A 25 -32.31 -17.36 11.38
CA ASP A 25 -31.07 -17.43 10.60
C ASP A 25 -31.27 -17.00 9.14
N GLU A 26 -32.42 -17.34 8.54
CA GLU A 26 -32.75 -16.94 7.17
C GLU A 26 -32.90 -15.41 7.05
N ASP A 27 -33.55 -14.77 8.02
CA ASP A 27 -33.70 -13.31 8.07
C ASP A 27 -32.34 -12.62 8.21
N LEU A 28 -31.49 -13.13 9.11
CA LEU A 28 -30.14 -12.60 9.34
C LEU A 28 -29.27 -12.70 8.08
N ILE A 29 -29.34 -13.83 7.37
CA ILE A 29 -28.63 -14.03 6.10
C ILE A 29 -29.15 -13.06 5.04
N ALA A 30 -30.47 -12.86 4.94
CA ALA A 30 -31.07 -11.94 3.98
C ALA A 30 -30.68 -10.48 4.26
N ILE A 31 -30.70 -10.06 5.53
CA ILE A 31 -30.25 -8.73 5.97
C ILE A 31 -28.76 -8.55 5.63
N TYR A 32 -27.91 -9.52 5.96
CA TYR A 32 -26.48 -9.46 5.65
C TYR A 32 -26.25 -9.28 4.14
N ARG A 33 -26.93 -10.04 3.29
CA ARG A 33 -26.78 -9.94 1.83
C ARG A 33 -27.24 -8.60 1.28
N LEU A 34 -28.31 -8.03 1.84
CA LEU A 34 -28.77 -6.69 1.48
C LEU A 34 -27.72 -5.64 1.87
N VAL A 35 -27.23 -5.67 3.11
CA VAL A 35 -26.20 -4.73 3.59
C VAL A 35 -24.90 -4.87 2.79
N ASP A 36 -24.43 -6.08 2.52
CA ASP A 36 -23.25 -6.34 1.68
C ASP A 36 -23.41 -5.78 0.25
N LYS A 37 -24.60 -5.93 -0.34
CA LYS A 37 -24.90 -5.36 -1.66
C LYS A 37 -24.89 -3.83 -1.64
N GLU A 38 -25.60 -3.21 -0.70
CA GLU A 38 -25.70 -1.75 -0.60
C GLU A 38 -24.35 -1.11 -0.26
N THR A 39 -23.57 -1.72 0.64
CA THR A 39 -22.22 -1.25 0.98
C THR A 39 -21.25 -1.35 -0.21
N LYS A 40 -21.33 -2.43 -1.01
CA LYS A 40 -20.55 -2.55 -2.24
C LYS A 40 -20.94 -1.48 -3.27
N ALA A 41 -22.24 -1.28 -3.49
CA ALA A 41 -22.74 -0.27 -4.43
C ALA A 41 -22.32 1.15 -4.01
N ALA A 42 -22.45 1.48 -2.73
CA ALA A 42 -22.03 2.77 -2.18
C ALA A 42 -20.51 2.97 -2.31
N SER A 43 -19.71 1.93 -2.03
CA SER A 43 -18.25 1.97 -2.18
C SER A 43 -17.82 2.18 -3.63
N GLU A 44 -18.49 1.52 -4.58
CA GLU A 44 -18.22 1.70 -6.01
C GLU A 44 -18.58 3.11 -6.49
N ALA A 45 -19.78 3.61 -6.15
CA ALA A 45 -20.21 4.95 -6.51
C ALA A 45 -19.28 6.04 -5.92
N PHE A 46 -18.86 5.85 -4.67
CA PHE A 46 -17.87 6.72 -4.03
C PHE A 46 -16.52 6.66 -4.75
N GLY A 47 -16.04 5.47 -5.10
CA GLY A 47 -14.81 5.27 -5.86
C GLY A 47 -14.85 5.97 -7.23
N GLN A 48 -15.97 5.87 -7.95
CA GLN A 48 -16.18 6.57 -9.22
C GLN A 48 -16.18 8.10 -9.05
N THR A 49 -16.81 8.59 -7.97
CA THR A 49 -16.85 10.03 -7.64
C THR A 49 -15.45 10.58 -7.33
N LEU A 50 -14.61 9.79 -6.66
CA LEU A 50 -13.24 10.19 -6.33
C LEU A 50 -12.25 10.05 -7.49
N MET A 51 -12.55 9.21 -8.48
CA MET A 51 -11.61 8.89 -9.56
C MET A 51 -11.02 10.12 -10.29
N PRO A 52 -11.80 11.18 -10.61
CA PRO A 52 -11.25 12.39 -11.23
C PRO A 52 -10.22 13.10 -10.35
N PHE A 53 -10.47 13.18 -9.05
CA PHE A 53 -9.56 13.83 -8.10
C PHE A 53 -8.26 13.02 -7.93
N VAL A 54 -8.37 11.69 -7.85
CA VAL A 54 -7.21 10.80 -7.80
C VAL A 54 -6.33 10.96 -9.05
N LYS A 55 -6.96 11.03 -10.24
CA LYS A 55 -6.25 11.28 -11.50
C LYS A 55 -5.57 12.65 -11.52
N LEU A 56 -6.27 13.70 -11.06
CA LEU A 56 -5.71 15.04 -10.98
C LEU A 56 -4.52 15.11 -10.02
N MET A 57 -4.62 14.50 -8.84
CA MET A 57 -3.51 14.41 -7.89
C MET A 57 -2.29 13.70 -8.48
N ALA A 58 -2.49 12.58 -9.18
CA ALA A 58 -1.40 11.85 -9.84
C ALA A 58 -0.74 12.70 -10.95
N PHE A 59 -1.54 13.43 -11.73
CA PHE A 59 -1.03 14.35 -12.73
C PHE A 59 -0.17 15.47 -12.12
N VAL A 60 -0.66 16.11 -11.04
CA VAL A 60 0.09 17.15 -10.32
C VAL A 60 1.41 16.61 -9.75
N GLN A 61 1.39 15.41 -9.18
CA GLN A 61 2.61 14.76 -8.67
C GLN A 61 3.62 14.47 -9.77
N SER A 62 3.18 13.97 -10.93
CA SER A 62 4.02 13.71 -12.10
C SER A 62 4.65 15.00 -12.64
N GLU A 63 3.87 16.08 -12.74
CA GLU A 63 4.37 17.37 -13.21
C GLU A 63 5.37 17.99 -12.22
N LEU A 64 5.11 17.89 -10.91
CA LEU A 64 6.08 18.31 -9.89
C LEU A 64 7.37 17.49 -9.94
N HIS A 65 7.27 16.18 -10.16
CA HIS A 65 8.41 15.28 -10.28
C HIS A 65 9.30 15.70 -11.45
N LYS A 66 8.69 15.86 -12.64
CA LYS A 66 9.36 16.37 -13.84
C LYS A 66 10.09 17.70 -13.58
N ARG A 67 9.39 18.68 -13.00
CA ARG A 67 9.96 20.02 -12.73
C ARG A 67 11.09 20.00 -11.70
N LEU A 68 11.03 19.11 -10.71
CA LEU A 68 12.11 18.95 -9.73
C LEU A 68 13.35 18.36 -10.40
N ASN A 69 13.17 17.35 -11.26
CA ASN A 69 14.25 16.73 -12.02
C ASN A 69 14.90 17.69 -13.04
N GLU A 70 14.10 18.45 -13.80
CA GLU A 70 14.62 19.46 -14.74
C GLU A 70 15.50 20.52 -14.06
N ARG A 71 15.13 20.91 -12.83
CA ARG A 71 15.87 21.89 -12.03
C ARG A 71 16.98 21.27 -11.18
N LYS A 72 17.14 19.94 -11.20
CA LYS A 72 18.03 19.19 -10.30
C LYS A 72 17.82 19.56 -8.82
N ALA A 73 16.57 19.81 -8.43
CA ALA A 73 16.19 20.22 -7.09
C ALA A 73 15.53 19.05 -6.35
N THR A 74 15.85 18.87 -5.06
CA THR A 74 15.25 17.79 -4.24
C THR A 74 13.91 18.18 -3.63
N ASN A 75 13.58 19.48 -3.58
CA ASN A 75 12.32 19.98 -3.05
C ASN A 75 11.94 21.37 -3.58
N THR A 76 10.69 21.76 -3.34
CA THR A 76 10.17 23.11 -3.53
C THR A 76 9.16 23.43 -2.42
N ARG A 77 9.28 24.60 -1.79
CA ARG A 77 8.39 25.07 -0.71
C ARG A 77 7.55 26.25 -1.19
N THR A 78 6.28 26.27 -0.82
CA THR A 78 5.31 27.35 -1.07
C THR A 78 4.45 27.58 0.17
N ASP A 79 3.58 28.58 0.14
CA ASP A 79 2.61 28.83 1.23
C ASP A 79 1.57 27.71 1.40
N ALA A 80 1.38 26.88 0.36
CA ALA A 80 0.49 25.74 0.41
C ALA A 80 1.15 24.46 0.96
N GLY A 81 2.49 24.42 1.02
CA GLY A 81 3.23 23.28 1.56
C GLY A 81 4.62 23.04 0.96
N LEU A 82 5.16 21.84 1.22
CA LEU A 82 6.45 21.37 0.75
C LEU A 82 6.25 20.15 -0.17
N ALA A 83 6.72 20.24 -1.41
CA ALA A 83 6.86 19.09 -2.30
C ALA A 83 8.33 18.66 -2.35
N TYR A 84 8.61 17.37 -2.20
CA TYR A 84 9.98 16.83 -2.20
C TYR A 84 10.05 15.46 -2.87
N LEU A 85 11.22 15.19 -3.47
CA LEU A 85 11.56 13.88 -4.01
C LEU A 85 11.73 12.89 -2.86
N HIS A 86 11.00 11.78 -2.96
CA HIS A 86 11.02 10.70 -2.01
C HIS A 86 11.44 9.43 -2.72
N HIS A 87 12.63 8.96 -2.36
CA HIS A 87 13.11 7.65 -2.73
C HIS A 87 12.56 6.62 -1.76
N ALA A 88 11.91 5.62 -2.30
CA ALA A 88 11.47 4.46 -1.55
C ALA A 88 12.10 3.21 -2.17
N GLU A 89 12.41 2.26 -1.31
CA GLU A 89 13.00 0.98 -1.69
C GLU A 89 12.04 -0.13 -1.29
N SER A 90 11.64 -0.94 -2.27
CA SER A 90 10.77 -2.09 -2.07
C SER A 90 11.59 -3.37 -2.15
N ILE A 91 11.53 -4.18 -1.10
CA ILE A 91 12.12 -5.51 -1.08
C ILE A 91 10.99 -6.53 -1.23
N THR A 92 11.13 -7.41 -2.21
CA THR A 92 10.17 -8.48 -2.51
C THR A 92 10.87 -9.83 -2.57
N VAL A 93 10.17 -10.90 -2.21
CA VAL A 93 10.64 -12.28 -2.38
C VAL A 93 10.27 -12.74 -3.77
N VAL A 94 11.27 -13.05 -4.58
CA VAL A 94 11.09 -13.62 -5.91
C VAL A 94 11.33 -15.13 -5.92
N ASP A 95 12.16 -15.64 -5.01
CA ASP A 95 12.37 -17.07 -4.79
C ASP A 95 12.33 -17.39 -3.30
N ARG A 96 11.21 -17.98 -2.88
CA ARG A 96 10.95 -18.31 -1.48
C ARG A 96 11.84 -19.45 -0.97
N ALA A 97 12.20 -20.40 -1.83
CA ALA A 97 13.03 -21.53 -1.44
C ALA A 97 14.47 -21.09 -1.19
N ALA A 98 15.03 -20.28 -2.11
CA ALA A 98 16.36 -19.70 -1.94
C ALA A 98 16.44 -18.80 -0.71
N TRP A 99 15.40 -17.99 -0.48
CA TRP A 99 15.33 -17.10 0.69
C TRP A 99 15.32 -17.87 2.01
N PHE A 100 14.44 -18.86 2.18
CA PHE A 100 14.40 -19.63 3.41
C PHE A 100 15.65 -20.47 3.64
N LYS A 101 16.24 -21.01 2.57
CA LYS A 101 17.53 -21.70 2.67
C LYS A 101 18.60 -20.74 3.20
N PHE A 102 18.70 -19.53 2.64
CA PHE A 102 19.63 -18.52 3.14
C PHE A 102 19.42 -18.20 4.62
N VAL A 103 18.16 -18.00 5.05
CA VAL A 103 17.87 -17.69 6.45
C VAL A 103 18.22 -18.84 7.37
N HIS A 104 17.90 -20.08 6.97
CA HIS A 104 18.24 -21.28 7.72
C HIS A 104 19.76 -21.43 7.87
N ASP A 105 20.50 -21.28 6.77
CA ASP A 105 21.96 -21.44 6.75
C ASP A 105 22.68 -20.30 7.49
N ASN A 106 22.02 -19.16 7.71
CA ASN A 106 22.58 -17.97 8.37
C ASN A 106 21.76 -17.54 9.59
N TRP A 107 21.15 -18.50 10.31
CA TRP A 107 20.12 -18.24 11.33
C TRP A 107 20.51 -17.14 12.34
N GLU A 108 21.74 -17.18 12.87
CA GLU A 108 22.22 -16.22 13.87
C GLU A 108 22.10 -14.76 13.41
N LYS A 109 22.31 -14.50 12.12
CA LYS A 109 22.26 -13.16 11.51
C LYS A 109 20.92 -12.86 10.85
N ALA A 110 20.33 -13.87 10.20
CA ALA A 110 19.17 -13.71 9.33
C ALA A 110 17.82 -13.91 10.03
N GLN A 111 17.79 -14.40 11.28
CA GLN A 111 16.54 -14.55 12.03
C GLN A 111 15.76 -13.23 12.18
N ALA A 112 16.46 -12.09 12.27
CA ALA A 112 15.86 -10.76 12.36
C ALA A 112 15.06 -10.37 11.10
N TYR A 113 15.27 -11.08 9.97
CA TYR A 113 14.54 -10.85 8.74
C TYR A 113 13.14 -11.48 8.76
N LEU A 114 12.91 -12.48 9.62
CA LEU A 114 11.66 -13.22 9.72
C LEU A 114 10.76 -12.62 10.81
N THR A 115 9.84 -11.74 10.42
CA THR A 115 8.66 -11.37 11.24
C THR A 115 7.41 -12.02 10.64
N ALA A 116 6.20 -11.58 11.03
CA ALA A 116 4.95 -12.04 10.38
C ALA A 116 4.98 -11.84 8.84
N ALA A 117 5.78 -10.88 8.37
CA ALA A 117 6.28 -10.76 7.01
C ALA A 117 7.81 -10.53 7.02
N ILE A 118 8.44 -10.35 5.86
CA ILE A 118 9.87 -9.99 5.84
C ILE A 118 10.07 -8.58 6.39
N SER A 119 11.01 -8.45 7.33
CA SER A 119 11.39 -7.15 7.88
C SER A 119 12.24 -6.39 6.87
N LYS A 120 11.61 -5.49 6.12
CA LYS A 120 12.30 -4.60 5.16
C LYS A 120 13.38 -3.78 5.84
N ASP A 121 13.10 -3.26 7.02
CA ASP A 121 14.04 -2.41 7.76
C ASP A 121 15.30 -3.19 8.16
N ALA A 122 15.16 -4.46 8.57
CA ALA A 122 16.30 -5.30 8.92
C ALA A 122 17.16 -5.63 7.70
N VAL A 123 16.54 -5.95 6.55
CA VAL A 123 17.29 -6.18 5.31
C VAL A 123 17.97 -4.90 4.83
N LEU A 124 17.29 -3.75 4.86
CA LEU A 124 17.88 -2.46 4.49
C LEU A 124 19.01 -2.04 5.42
N ALA A 125 18.91 -2.32 6.72
CA ALA A 125 19.97 -2.05 7.68
C ALA A 125 21.23 -2.87 7.37
N ASP A 126 21.07 -4.16 7.03
CA ASP A 126 22.18 -5.02 6.62
C ASP A 126 22.82 -4.54 5.31
N LEU A 127 22.02 -4.23 4.29
CA LEU A 127 22.51 -3.68 3.01
C LEU A 127 23.29 -2.37 3.21
N ARG A 128 22.84 -1.50 4.10
CA ARG A 128 23.54 -0.24 4.43
C ARG A 128 24.80 -0.45 5.27
N ALA A 129 24.87 -1.55 6.02
CA ALA A 129 26.04 -1.92 6.82
C ALA A 129 27.14 -2.59 5.98
N GLN A 130 26.79 -3.14 4.81
CA GLN A 130 27.77 -3.70 3.88
C GLN A 130 28.76 -2.61 3.47
N LYS A 131 30.04 -2.88 3.69
CA LYS A 131 31.12 -1.98 3.26
C LYS A 131 31.56 -2.33 1.85
N LYS A 132 31.81 -1.29 1.08
CA LYS A 132 32.47 -1.39 -0.20
C LYS A 132 33.87 -2.01 -0.02
N PRO A 133 34.20 -3.09 -0.75
CA PRO A 133 35.57 -3.59 -0.79
C PRO A 133 36.49 -2.56 -1.47
N ASP A 134 37.70 -2.37 -0.92
CA ASP A 134 38.64 -1.32 -1.39
C ASP A 134 39.04 -1.46 -2.86
N ASN A 135 38.88 -2.65 -3.44
CA ASN A 135 39.26 -2.98 -4.82
C ASN A 135 38.15 -2.79 -5.86
N VAL A 136 36.95 -2.35 -5.45
CA VAL A 136 35.82 -2.13 -6.37
C VAL A 136 35.71 -0.62 -6.66
N PRO A 137 35.51 -0.17 -7.90
CA PRO A 137 35.15 1.23 -8.21
C PRO A 137 33.78 1.65 -7.64
N ASP A 138 33.56 2.94 -7.37
CA ASP A 138 32.28 3.42 -6.79
C ASP A 138 31.08 3.14 -7.70
N ASP A 139 31.28 3.20 -9.01
CA ASP A 139 30.27 2.94 -10.04
C ASP A 139 29.95 1.44 -10.23
N GLN A 140 30.74 0.55 -9.63
CA GLN A 140 30.60 -0.91 -9.76
C GLN A 140 30.21 -1.58 -8.45
N TRP A 141 30.17 -0.85 -7.33
CA TRP A 141 29.76 -1.39 -6.05
C TRP A 141 28.25 -1.24 -5.86
N ALA A 142 27.59 -2.37 -5.62
CA ALA A 142 26.22 -2.42 -5.14
C ALA A 142 26.13 -3.39 -3.95
N PRO A 143 25.35 -3.05 -2.90
CA PRO A 143 25.04 -3.99 -1.84
C PRO A 143 24.47 -5.30 -2.41
N THR A 144 24.97 -6.43 -1.92
CA THR A 144 24.49 -7.74 -2.37
C THR A 144 23.24 -8.11 -1.58
N LEU A 145 22.14 -8.32 -2.30
CA LEU A 145 20.90 -8.80 -1.72
C LEU A 145 21.01 -10.27 -1.31
N PRO A 146 20.35 -10.67 -0.21
CA PRO A 146 20.17 -12.08 0.08
C PRO A 146 19.52 -12.86 -1.07
N PRO A 147 19.89 -14.13 -1.28
CA PRO A 147 19.29 -14.98 -2.30
C PRO A 147 17.76 -15.00 -2.22
N GLY A 148 17.11 -14.92 -3.37
CA GLY A 148 15.65 -14.94 -3.49
C GLY A 148 14.94 -13.63 -3.17
N LEU A 149 15.68 -12.56 -2.85
CA LEU A 149 15.15 -11.20 -2.74
C LEU A 149 15.42 -10.37 -4.00
N LYS A 150 14.52 -9.42 -4.26
CA LYS A 150 14.65 -8.38 -5.26
C LYS A 150 14.41 -7.02 -4.60
N SER A 151 15.31 -6.06 -4.85
CA SER A 151 15.11 -4.66 -4.48
C SER A 151 14.70 -3.84 -5.69
N GLU A 152 13.71 -2.99 -5.52
CA GLU A 152 13.28 -1.99 -6.50
C GLU A 152 13.28 -0.62 -5.84
N VAL A 153 14.11 0.29 -6.36
CA VAL A 153 14.11 1.69 -5.94
C VAL A 153 13.16 2.44 -6.86
N PHE A 154 12.22 3.16 -6.27
CA PHE A 154 11.32 4.05 -6.98
C PHE A 154 11.37 5.44 -6.36
N GLU A 155 11.34 6.44 -7.23
CA GLU A 155 11.26 7.84 -6.85
C GLU A 155 9.82 8.32 -7.04
N SER A 156 9.33 9.10 -6.09
CA SER A 156 8.00 9.68 -6.11
C SER A 156 8.03 11.07 -5.48
N VAL A 157 7.05 11.92 -5.79
CA VAL A 157 6.88 13.20 -5.09
C VAL A 157 5.94 13.03 -3.91
N ARG A 158 6.38 13.49 -2.73
CA ARG A 158 5.50 13.65 -1.57
C ARG A 158 5.24 15.12 -1.31
N ILE A 159 3.99 15.44 -0.97
CA ILE A 159 3.56 16.79 -0.61
C ILE A 159 3.14 16.78 0.85
N ARG A 160 3.71 17.67 1.66
CA ARG A 160 3.35 17.87 3.07
C ARG A 160 2.82 19.28 3.27
N LYS A 161 1.83 19.42 4.15
CA LYS A 161 1.39 20.73 4.64
C LYS A 161 2.54 21.38 5.42
N SER A 162 2.77 22.67 5.19
CA SER A 162 3.72 23.49 5.93
C SER A 162 3.21 23.86 7.31
#